data_AF-K1UFZ7-F1
#
_entry.id   AF-K1UFZ7-F1
#
_cell.length_a   1.000
_cell.length_b   1.000
_cell.length_c   1.000
_cell.angle_alpha   90.00
_cell.angle_beta   90.00
_cell.angle_gamma   90.00
#
_symmetry.space_group_name_H-M   'P 1'
#
loop_
_entity.id
_entity.type
_entity.pdbx_description
1 polymer ?
#
loop_
_entity_poly.entity_id
_entity_poly.type
_entity_poly.pdbx_seq_one_letter_code
_entity_poly.pdbx_strand_id
1 'polypeptide(L)'
;QVIWQVIGPVLFAPNMPKEPSRQADYIRDRITTGADQSQTYDLDEAITDVLSGLIVLFIDGVDFCLEFGVQGFPKRSVDDAKTEVQERGSHEGFTESFKDNAALLRRRVRSPIMKCETLTVGTTSKTRICVCYMSDRASQETVDNIKARLKKAKLDMVLGSGYIAPFLDTQG
;
A
#
# COMPACT_ATOMS: atom_id res chain seq x y z
N GLN A 1 -11.67 2.58 -11.94
CA GLN A 1 -13.08 2.96 -12.12
C GLN A 1 -13.72 3.34 -10.77
N VAL A 2 -13.50 2.56 -9.70
CA VAL A 2 -14.09 2.83 -8.37
C VAL A 2 -13.57 4.10 -7.67
N ILE A 3 -12.27 4.41 -7.75
CA ILE A 3 -11.72 5.66 -7.17
C ILE A 3 -12.44 6.91 -7.70
N TRP A 4 -12.85 6.91 -8.99
CA TRP A 4 -13.59 8.01 -9.59
C TRP A 4 -15.03 8.14 -9.05
N GLN A 5 -15.62 7.08 -8.50
CA GLN A 5 -16.94 7.15 -7.85
C GLN A 5 -16.88 7.89 -6.52
N VAL A 6 -15.71 7.93 -5.87
CA VAL A 6 -15.49 8.70 -4.63
C VAL A 6 -14.94 10.09 -4.95
N ILE A 7 -13.91 10.18 -5.79
CA ILE A 7 -13.24 11.45 -6.11
C ILE A 7 -14.09 12.34 -7.02
N GLY A 8 -14.85 11.77 -7.95
CA GLY A 8 -15.65 12.53 -8.92
C GLY A 8 -16.69 13.43 -8.24
N PRO A 9 -17.53 12.92 -7.34
CA PRO A 9 -18.47 13.74 -6.57
C PRO A 9 -17.81 14.85 -5.76
N VAL A 10 -16.59 14.65 -5.25
CA VAL A 10 -15.84 15.67 -4.49
C VAL A 10 -15.29 16.76 -5.42
N LEU A 11 -14.61 16.37 -6.50
CA LEU A 11 -13.95 17.33 -7.42
C LEU A 11 -14.94 18.13 -8.27
N PHE A 12 -16.06 17.52 -8.64
CA PHE A 12 -17.03 18.11 -9.55
C PHE A 12 -18.37 18.42 -8.86
N ALA A 13 -18.41 18.52 -7.53
CA ALA A 13 -19.61 18.87 -6.77
C ALA A 13 -20.16 20.23 -7.23
N PRO A 14 -21.30 20.28 -7.94
CA PRO A 14 -21.95 21.56 -8.17
C PRO A 14 -22.55 22.03 -6.83
N ASN A 15 -22.11 23.19 -6.33
CA ASN A 15 -22.60 23.80 -5.09
C ASN A 15 -22.34 22.98 -3.81
N MET A 16 -21.08 22.58 -3.58
CA MET A 16 -20.67 22.01 -2.29
C MET A 16 -21.05 22.96 -1.14
N PRO A 17 -21.73 22.48 -0.07
CA PRO A 17 -22.02 23.30 1.10
C PRO A 17 -20.75 23.91 1.70
N LYS A 18 -20.85 25.04 2.41
CA LYS A 18 -19.70 25.63 3.12
C LYS A 18 -19.52 25.11 4.55
N GLU A 19 -20.60 24.63 5.16
CA GLU A 19 -20.57 24.06 6.51
C GLU A 19 -20.01 22.63 6.48
N PRO A 20 -18.97 22.31 7.27
CA PRO A 20 -18.30 21.01 7.23
C PRO A 20 -19.24 19.81 7.39
N SER A 21 -20.15 19.85 8.38
CA SER A 21 -21.10 18.76 8.59
C SER A 21 -22.00 18.53 7.37
N ARG A 22 -22.47 19.62 6.74
CA ARG A 22 -23.27 19.54 5.52
C ARG A 22 -22.47 19.08 4.30
N GLN A 23 -21.17 19.36 4.26
CA GLN A 23 -20.28 18.81 3.23
C GLN A 23 -20.17 17.29 3.37
N ALA A 24 -20.01 16.79 4.59
CA ALA A 24 -19.95 15.36 4.85
C ALA A 24 -21.24 14.65 4.43
N ASP A 25 -22.40 15.18 4.83
CA ASP A 25 -23.70 14.64 4.42
C ASP A 25 -23.86 14.66 2.88
N TYR A 26 -23.54 15.80 2.25
CA TYR A 26 -23.63 15.95 0.80
C TYR A 26 -22.75 14.94 0.03
N ILE A 27 -21.54 14.69 0.52
CA ILE A 27 -20.61 13.74 -0.09
C ILE A 27 -21.11 12.31 0.10
N ARG A 28 -21.55 11.95 1.31
CA ARG A 28 -22.12 10.64 1.65
C ARG A 28 -23.29 10.29 0.73
N ASP A 29 -24.23 11.21 0.57
CA ASP A 29 -25.46 11.02 -0.21
C ASP A 29 -25.21 10.88 -1.72
N ARG A 30 -24.08 11.40 -2.22
CA ARG A 30 -23.73 11.32 -3.66
C ARG A 30 -22.89 10.10 -4.03
N ILE A 31 -22.25 9.43 -3.07
CA ILE A 31 -21.41 8.24 -3.33
C ILE A 31 -22.27 6.97 -3.21
N THR A 32 -23.46 6.94 -3.80
CA THR A 32 -24.45 5.86 -3.58
C THR A 32 -24.24 4.59 -4.42
N THR A 33 -23.32 4.60 -5.38
CA THR A 33 -23.17 3.47 -6.32
C THR A 33 -22.09 2.48 -5.89
N GLY A 34 -22.46 1.50 -5.05
CA GLY A 34 -21.71 0.24 -4.91
C GLY A 34 -20.60 0.19 -3.85
N ALA A 35 -20.54 1.15 -2.93
CA ALA A 35 -19.62 1.10 -1.79
C ALA A 35 -20.41 0.92 -0.48
N ASP A 36 -19.99 -0.04 0.36
CA ASP A 36 -20.41 -0.03 1.77
C ASP A 36 -19.89 1.27 2.40
N GLN A 37 -20.78 2.05 2.99
CA GLN A 37 -20.45 3.33 3.59
C GLN A 37 -20.53 3.27 5.11
N SER A 38 -19.55 3.88 5.76
CA SER A 38 -19.38 3.88 7.21
C SER A 38 -18.74 5.21 7.64
N GLN A 39 -18.72 5.45 8.95
CA GLN A 39 -18.00 6.59 9.52
C GLN A 39 -17.37 6.18 10.86
N THR A 40 -16.14 6.63 11.09
CA THR A 40 -15.46 6.48 12.37
C THR A 40 -14.96 7.83 12.90
N TYR A 41 -14.93 7.93 14.22
CA TYR A 41 -14.33 9.03 14.97
C TYR A 41 -12.94 8.65 15.51
N ASP A 42 -12.52 7.39 15.33
CA ASP A 42 -11.27 6.86 15.82
C ASP A 42 -10.22 6.83 14.69
N LEU A 43 -9.09 7.49 14.93
CA LEU A 43 -7.99 7.53 13.98
C LEU A 43 -7.34 6.16 13.77
N ASP A 44 -7.27 5.32 14.81
CA ASP A 44 -6.67 3.98 14.71
C ASP A 44 -7.56 3.03 13.90
N GLU A 45 -8.88 3.18 14.02
CA GLU A 45 -9.86 2.48 13.17
C GLU A 45 -9.70 2.94 11.70
N ALA A 46 -9.67 4.25 11.46
CA ALA A 46 -9.45 4.81 10.13
C ALA A 46 -8.14 4.34 9.48
N ILE A 47 -7.05 4.25 10.24
CA ILE A 47 -5.77 3.69 9.79
C ILE A 47 -5.93 2.22 9.40
N THR A 48 -6.64 1.44 10.23
CA THR A 48 -6.90 0.02 9.99
C THR A 48 -7.74 -0.19 8.72
N ASP A 49 -8.67 0.70 8.43
CA ASP A 49 -9.52 0.67 7.25
C ASP A 49 -8.73 0.97 5.98
N VAL A 50 -7.86 1.98 6.00
CA VAL A 50 -6.92 2.25 4.90
C VAL A 50 -6.03 1.03 4.63
N LEU A 51 -5.54 0.37 5.69
CA LEU A 51 -4.73 -0.85 5.57
C LEU A 51 -5.55 -2.05 5.07
N SER A 52 -6.84 -2.07 5.34
CA SER A 52 -7.80 -3.06 4.85
C SER A 52 -8.29 -2.76 3.42
N GLY A 53 -7.93 -1.59 2.87
CA GLY A 53 -8.19 -1.21 1.50
C GLY A 53 -9.43 -0.36 1.28
N LEU A 54 -10.02 0.16 2.34
CA LEU A 54 -11.12 1.12 2.24
C LEU A 54 -10.55 2.49 1.84
N ILE A 55 -11.40 3.29 1.20
CA ILE A 55 -11.11 4.70 0.99
C ILE A 55 -11.61 5.45 2.21
N VAL A 56 -10.72 6.20 2.86
CA VAL A 56 -11.07 7.06 3.99
C VAL A 56 -10.96 8.52 3.57
N LEU A 57 -12.00 9.31 3.84
CA LEU A 57 -12.10 10.72 3.51
C LEU A 57 -12.23 11.56 4.77
N PHE A 58 -11.21 12.40 5.02
CA PHE A 58 -11.24 13.43 6.06
C PHE A 58 -11.75 14.74 5.48
N ILE A 59 -12.64 15.41 6.20
CA ILE A 59 -13.21 16.70 5.83
C ILE A 59 -12.83 17.70 6.92
N ASP A 60 -12.23 18.83 6.52
CA ASP A 60 -11.80 19.86 7.47
C ASP A 60 -12.99 20.42 8.26
N GLY A 61 -12.84 20.53 9.58
CA GLY A 61 -13.92 20.94 10.49
C GLY A 61 -14.95 19.84 10.83
N VAL A 62 -14.70 18.59 10.46
CA VAL A 62 -15.51 17.42 10.87
C VAL A 62 -14.67 16.52 11.79
N ASP A 63 -15.29 16.00 12.85
CA ASP A 63 -14.65 15.18 13.90
C ASP A 63 -14.68 13.66 13.62
N PHE A 64 -15.20 13.28 12.46
CA PHE A 64 -15.19 11.92 11.92
C PHE A 64 -14.66 11.90 10.49
N CYS A 65 -14.25 10.72 10.02
CA CYS A 65 -13.99 10.47 8.61
C CYS A 65 -15.06 9.56 8.00
N LEU A 66 -15.28 9.71 6.70
CA LEU A 66 -16.13 8.82 5.92
C LEU A 66 -15.31 7.66 5.36
N GLU A 67 -15.84 6.46 5.48
CA GLU A 67 -15.26 5.23 4.94
C GLU A 67 -16.09 4.72 3.77
N PHE A 68 -15.40 4.33 2.69
CA PHE A 68 -16.01 3.75 1.50
C PHE A 68 -15.33 2.43 1.15
N GLY A 69 -16.11 1.35 1.25
CA GLY A 69 -15.73 0.02 0.77
C GLY A 69 -15.67 -0.03 -0.75
N VAL A 70 -14.50 -0.32 -1.31
CA VAL A 70 -14.35 -0.48 -2.76
C VAL A 70 -14.66 -1.93 -3.13
N GLN A 71 -15.88 -2.20 -3.60
CA GLN A 71 -16.21 -3.48 -4.24
C GLN A 71 -15.26 -3.70 -5.43
N GLY A 72 -14.42 -4.73 -5.34
CA GLY A 72 -13.37 -5.00 -6.34
C GLY A 72 -11.97 -5.20 -5.79
N PHE A 73 -11.78 -5.49 -4.49
CA PHE A 73 -10.59 -6.24 -4.09
C PHE A 73 -10.60 -7.57 -4.86
N PRO A 74 -9.67 -7.81 -5.81
CA PRO A 74 -9.65 -9.10 -6.47
C PRO A 74 -9.33 -10.15 -5.41
N LYS A 75 -10.33 -10.98 -5.07
CA LYS A 75 -10.11 -12.38 -4.74
C LYS A 75 -9.64 -13.01 -6.05
N ARG A 76 -8.37 -12.84 -6.42
CA ARG A 76 -7.81 -13.74 -7.43
C ARG A 76 -7.85 -15.12 -6.81
N SER A 77 -8.43 -16.07 -7.52
CA SER A 77 -8.01 -17.46 -7.48
C SER A 77 -6.48 -17.45 -7.46
N VAL A 78 -5.92 -17.99 -6.39
CA VAL A 78 -4.47 -18.15 -6.24
C VAL A 78 -4.02 -19.04 -7.39
N ASP A 79 -3.40 -18.44 -8.40
CA ASP A 79 -2.75 -19.18 -9.48
C ASP A 79 -1.29 -19.32 -9.07
N ASP A 80 -0.79 -20.55 -9.08
CA ASP A 80 0.50 -20.90 -8.48
C ASP A 80 1.65 -20.06 -9.07
N ALA A 81 2.46 -19.48 -8.18
CA ALA A 81 3.59 -18.64 -8.58
C ALA A 81 4.64 -19.46 -9.34
N LYS A 82 5.07 -18.95 -10.51
CA LYS A 82 6.05 -19.62 -11.38
C LYS A 82 7.52 -19.40 -10.98
N THR A 83 7.81 -18.52 -10.02
CA THR A 83 9.16 -17.92 -9.92
C THR A 83 9.91 -18.15 -8.62
N GLU A 84 9.41 -18.97 -7.69
CA GLU A 84 10.23 -19.44 -6.57
C GLU A 84 9.69 -20.75 -6.02
N VAL A 85 10.51 -21.81 -6.01
CA VAL A 85 10.14 -23.08 -5.36
C VAL A 85 10.15 -22.85 -3.86
N GLN A 86 8.97 -22.68 -3.27
CA GLN A 86 8.83 -22.48 -1.84
C GLN A 86 8.82 -23.85 -1.14
N GLU A 87 9.94 -24.24 -0.53
CA GLU A 87 9.94 -25.36 0.42
C GLU A 87 9.23 -24.91 1.71
N ARG A 88 7.94 -25.29 1.83
CA ARG A 88 7.08 -25.17 3.03
C ARG A 88 6.59 -23.74 3.35
N GLY A 89 5.50 -23.32 2.69
CA GLY A 89 4.74 -22.10 2.99
C GLY A 89 3.49 -21.93 2.09
N SER A 90 2.56 -21.06 2.49
CA SER A 90 1.27 -20.77 1.82
C SER A 90 1.40 -20.57 0.29
N HIS A 91 0.49 -21.13 -0.52
CA HIS A 91 0.49 -21.12 -2.00
C HIS A 91 0.54 -19.72 -2.68
N GLU A 92 0.54 -18.63 -1.93
CA GLU A 92 0.66 -17.27 -2.48
C GLU A 92 2.14 -16.89 -2.63
N GLY A 93 2.77 -17.30 -3.73
CA GLY A 93 4.09 -16.81 -4.10
C GLY A 93 4.05 -15.42 -4.74
N PHE A 94 5.17 -14.70 -4.69
CA PHE A 94 5.29 -13.42 -5.38
C PHE A 94 5.25 -13.60 -6.91
N THR A 95 4.73 -12.57 -7.59
CA THR A 95 4.69 -12.46 -9.06
C THR A 95 5.73 -11.45 -9.55
N GLU A 96 5.83 -11.23 -10.86
CA GLU A 96 6.70 -10.18 -11.43
C GLU A 96 6.17 -8.75 -11.19
N SER A 97 4.89 -8.62 -10.79
CA SER A 97 4.23 -7.33 -10.56
C SER A 97 4.52 -6.79 -9.16
N PHE A 98 5.30 -5.71 -9.09
CA PHE A 98 5.58 -4.98 -7.84
C PHE A 98 4.30 -4.60 -7.08
N LYS A 99 3.28 -4.12 -7.80
CA LYS A 99 2.02 -3.66 -7.19
C LYS A 99 1.25 -4.79 -6.54
N ASP A 100 1.20 -5.95 -7.20
CA ASP A 100 0.49 -7.12 -6.69
C ASP A 100 1.21 -7.68 -5.46
N ASN A 101 2.54 -7.77 -5.48
CA ASN A 101 3.33 -8.23 -4.33
C ASN A 101 3.21 -7.31 -3.11
N ALA A 102 3.27 -6.00 -3.33
CA ALA A 102 3.06 -5.02 -2.25
C ALA A 102 1.63 -5.12 -1.67
N ALA A 103 0.63 -5.37 -2.52
CA ALA A 103 -0.74 -5.59 -2.08
C ALA A 103 -0.89 -6.91 -1.29
N LEU A 104 -0.23 -8.00 -1.71
CA LEU A 104 -0.20 -9.27 -0.97
C LEU A 104 0.38 -9.08 0.44
N LEU A 105 1.52 -8.40 0.54
CA LEU A 105 2.15 -8.10 1.83
C LEU A 105 1.23 -7.27 2.74
N ARG A 106 0.61 -6.21 2.21
CA ARG A 106 -0.34 -5.38 2.98
C ARG A 106 -1.61 -6.13 3.39
N ARG A 107 -2.12 -7.04 2.54
CA ARG A 107 -3.26 -7.91 2.89
C ARG A 107 -2.90 -8.87 4.03
N ARG A 108 -1.68 -9.39 4.04
CA ARG A 108 -1.18 -10.33 5.04
C ARG A 108 -0.84 -9.66 6.37
N VAL A 109 -0.26 -8.45 6.32
CA VAL A 109 0.17 -7.69 7.50
C VAL A 109 -0.55 -6.34 7.51
N ARG A 110 -1.71 -6.30 8.17
CA ARG A 110 -2.53 -5.09 8.36
C ARG A 110 -2.07 -4.32 9.59
N SER A 111 -0.84 -3.82 9.56
CA SER A 111 -0.28 -3.07 10.69
C SER A 111 0.47 -1.82 10.23
N PRO A 112 0.24 -0.65 10.86
CA PRO A 112 0.92 0.59 10.49
C PRO A 112 2.42 0.59 10.79
N ILE A 113 2.86 -0.35 11.63
CA ILE A 113 4.28 -0.54 11.97
C ILE A 113 5.02 -1.31 10.86
N MET A 114 4.31 -1.99 9.96
CA MET A 114 4.91 -2.55 8.74
C MET A 114 5.23 -1.40 7.79
N LYS A 115 6.52 -1.16 7.56
CA LYS A 115 7.01 -0.15 6.62
C LYS A 115 7.40 -0.81 5.31
N CYS A 116 7.07 -0.14 4.20
CA CYS A 116 7.46 -0.50 2.84
C CYS A 116 8.13 0.72 2.21
N GLU A 117 9.46 0.71 2.15
CA GLU A 117 10.25 1.80 1.56
C GLU A 117 10.77 1.39 0.18
N THR A 118 10.45 2.19 -0.83
CA THR A 118 10.86 1.92 -2.20
C THR A 118 12.12 2.68 -2.57
N LEU A 119 13.04 2.03 -3.26
CA LEU A 119 14.22 2.63 -3.89
C LEU A 119 14.41 2.12 -5.32
N THR A 120 15.28 2.77 -6.06
CA THR A 120 15.62 2.41 -7.44
C THR A 120 17.11 2.08 -7.52
N VAL A 121 17.44 0.94 -8.13
CA VAL A 121 18.81 0.42 -8.30
C VAL A 121 19.04 0.04 -9.76
N GLY A 122 20.28 0.15 -10.24
CA GLY A 122 20.62 -0.07 -11.63
C GLY A 122 20.64 1.24 -12.42
N THR A 123 21.74 1.54 -13.11
CA THR A 123 21.86 2.77 -13.93
C THR A 123 20.99 2.71 -15.18
N THR A 124 20.96 1.55 -15.85
CA THR A 124 20.20 1.35 -17.08
C THR A 124 18.82 0.75 -16.80
N SER A 125 18.75 -0.32 -16.00
CA SER A 125 17.47 -0.99 -15.73
C SER A 125 16.52 -0.19 -14.83
N LYS A 126 17.06 0.70 -13.97
CA LYS A 126 16.30 1.50 -12.98
C LYS A 126 15.26 0.65 -12.25
N THR A 127 15.69 -0.53 -11.81
CA THR A 127 14.84 -1.53 -11.18
C THR A 127 14.35 -1.03 -9.83
N ARG A 128 13.05 -1.16 -9.59
CA ARG A 128 12.41 -0.78 -8.33
C ARG A 128 12.55 -1.91 -7.30
N ILE A 129 13.05 -1.59 -6.13
CA ILE A 129 13.17 -2.50 -4.98
C ILE A 129 12.35 -1.93 -3.82
N CYS A 130 11.62 -2.78 -3.10
CA CYS A 130 10.93 -2.39 -1.86
C CYS A 130 11.57 -3.11 -0.66
N VAL A 131 12.08 -2.33 0.28
CA VAL A 131 12.55 -2.82 1.58
C VAL A 131 11.35 -2.82 2.53
N CYS A 132 10.97 -4.01 2.99
CA CYS A 132 9.84 -4.19 3.90
C CYS A 132 10.34 -4.63 5.27
N TYR A 133 9.87 -4.00 6.34
CA TYR A 133 10.29 -4.31 7.72
C TYR A 133 9.25 -3.89 8.75
N MET A 134 9.32 -4.47 9.95
CA MET A 134 8.49 -4.08 11.10
C MET A 134 9.25 -3.03 11.91
N SER A 135 8.79 -1.78 11.91
CA SER A 135 9.51 -0.64 12.52
C SER A 135 9.66 -0.72 14.04
N ASP A 136 8.88 -1.56 14.72
CA ASP A 136 8.95 -1.80 16.16
C ASP A 136 9.97 -2.89 16.54
N ARG A 137 10.35 -3.76 15.59
CA ARG A 137 11.22 -4.92 15.82
C ARG A 137 12.55 -4.85 15.08
N ALA A 138 12.57 -4.22 13.91
CA ALA A 138 13.77 -4.10 13.11
C ALA A 138 14.68 -2.99 13.66
N SER A 139 15.98 -3.25 13.75
CA SER A 139 16.96 -2.20 14.05
C SER A 139 16.99 -1.19 12.91
N GLN A 140 16.70 0.07 13.23
CA GLN A 140 16.72 1.17 12.26
C GLN A 140 18.12 1.32 11.62
N GLU A 141 19.19 1.11 12.41
CA GLU A 141 20.56 1.13 11.92
C GLU A 141 20.79 0.06 10.83
N THR A 142 20.31 -1.16 11.06
CA THR A 142 20.42 -2.25 10.07
C THR A 142 19.66 -1.93 8.79
N VAL A 143 18.43 -1.41 8.93
CA VAL A 143 17.59 -1.01 7.79
C VAL A 143 18.26 0.10 6.98
N ASP A 144 18.81 1.11 7.64
CA ASP A 144 19.49 2.22 6.97
C ASP A 144 20.80 1.78 6.31
N ASN A 145 21.55 0.89 6.94
CA ASN A 145 22.73 0.27 6.34
C ASN A 145 22.38 -0.52 5.07
N ILE A 146 21.33 -1.34 5.10
CA ILE A 146 20.83 -2.06 3.92
C ILE A 146 20.46 -1.07 2.81
N LYS A 147 19.65 -0.05 3.11
CA LYS A 147 19.25 0.98 2.13
C LYS A 147 20.46 1.72 1.55
N ALA A 148 21.45 2.03 2.38
CA ALA A 148 22.68 2.70 1.95
C ALA A 148 23.53 1.82 1.02
N ARG A 149 23.68 0.53 1.33
CA ARG A 149 24.41 -0.43 0.48
C ARG A 149 23.72 -0.61 -0.87
N LEU A 150 22.40 -0.77 -0.87
CA LEU A 150 21.61 -0.86 -2.10
C LEU A 150 21.73 0.39 -2.98
N LYS A 151 21.71 1.59 -2.38
CA LYS A 151 21.92 2.84 -3.13
C LYS A 151 23.33 2.99 -3.68
N LYS A 152 24.34 2.43 -2.99
CA LYS A 152 25.75 2.44 -3.41
C LYS A 152 26.08 1.36 -4.44
N ALA A 153 25.19 0.37 -4.62
CA ALA A 153 25.39 -0.69 -5.60
C ALA A 153 25.41 -0.10 -7.02
N LYS A 154 26.62 0.03 -7.58
CA LYS A 154 26.84 0.49 -8.97
C LYS A 154 26.59 -0.66 -9.94
N LEU A 155 25.34 -1.09 -10.03
CA LEU A 155 24.90 -2.08 -11.01
C LEU A 155 24.42 -1.36 -12.26
N ASP A 156 24.70 -1.92 -13.44
CA ASP A 156 24.13 -1.42 -14.69
C ASP A 156 22.70 -1.94 -14.88
N MET A 157 22.53 -3.23 -14.67
CA MET A 157 21.24 -3.93 -14.74
C MET A 157 21.01 -4.80 -13.49
N VAL A 158 19.75 -4.89 -13.09
CA VAL A 158 19.28 -5.77 -12.02
C VAL A 158 18.19 -6.67 -12.60
N LEU A 159 18.53 -7.94 -12.85
CA LEU A 159 17.64 -8.93 -13.49
C LEU A 159 16.99 -9.89 -12.51
N GLY A 160 17.44 -9.91 -11.25
CA GLY A 160 16.91 -10.78 -10.20
C GLY A 160 17.56 -10.50 -8.85
N SER A 161 17.07 -11.18 -7.80
CA SER A 161 17.55 -11.00 -6.42
C SER A 161 19.04 -11.31 -6.25
N GLY A 162 19.57 -12.27 -7.02
CA GLY A 162 20.99 -12.66 -6.98
C GLY A 162 21.98 -11.54 -7.37
N TYR A 163 21.54 -10.52 -8.12
CA TYR A 163 22.38 -9.35 -8.44
C TYR A 163 22.56 -8.43 -7.23
N ILE A 164 21.63 -8.49 -6.28
CA ILE A 164 21.57 -7.59 -5.13
C ILE A 164 22.14 -8.26 -3.88
N ALA A 165 21.98 -9.58 -3.75
CA ALA A 165 22.41 -10.36 -2.59
C ALA A 165 23.86 -10.07 -2.13
N PRO A 166 24.87 -9.95 -3.02
CA PRO A 166 26.25 -9.65 -2.59
C PRO A 166 26.42 -8.28 -1.92
N PHE A 167 25.50 -7.34 -2.14
CA PHE A 167 25.51 -6.02 -1.49
C PHE A 167 24.78 -6.03 -0.15
N LEU A 168 24.04 -7.09 0.15
CA LEU A 168 23.32 -7.27 1.41
C LEU A 168 24.16 -8.08 2.40
N ASP A 169 24.86 -9.10 1.92
CA ASP A 169 25.71 -9.95 2.75
C ASP A 169 26.84 -9.14 3.39
N THR A 170 26.90 -9.21 4.72
CA THR A 170 28.12 -8.90 5.45
C THR A 170 29.11 -10.02 5.16
N GLN A 171 30.18 -9.73 4.41
CA GLN A 171 31.40 -10.48 4.67
C GLN A 171 31.81 -10.15 6.12
N GLY A 172 31.61 -11.14 6.98
CA GLY A 172 32.03 -11.23 8.37
C GLY A 172 32.08 -12.70 8.72
#